data_AF-A0A2K2VLN3-F1
#
_entry.id   AF-A0A2K2VLN3-F1
#
_cell.length_a   1.000
_cell.length_b   1.000
_cell.length_c   1.000
_cell.angle_alpha   90.00
_cell.angle_beta   90.00
_cell.angle_gamma   90.00
#
_symmetry.space_group_name_H-M   'P 1'
#
loop_
_entity.id
_entity.type
_entity.pdbx_description
1 polymer ?
#
loop_
_entity_poly.entity_id
_entity_poly.type
_entity_poly.pdbx_seq_one_letter_code
_entity_poly.pdbx_strand_id
1 'polypeptide(L)'
;MKDQHNLEYLEVKRMLSQMATMLKMIIPHKVSVSYLAESTNKSRQAVRQYLINNFEPDKDFWNEGGKTYVSKDVAICFLSRSNNNQMLAA
;
A
#
# COMPACT_ATOMS: atom_id res chain seq x y z
N MET A 1 -7.47 38.33 12.73
CA MET A 1 -8.25 37.09 12.93
C MET A 1 -8.17 36.12 11.76
N LYS A 2 -8.23 36.55 10.49
CA LYS A 2 -8.06 35.64 9.32
C LYS A 2 -6.69 34.94 9.25
N ASP A 3 -5.63 35.59 9.68
CA ASP A 3 -4.27 35.05 9.60
C ASP A 3 -4.01 33.92 10.62
N GLN A 4 -4.69 33.95 11.76
CA GLN A 4 -4.61 32.91 12.79
C GLN A 4 -5.18 31.58 12.28
N HIS A 5 -6.33 31.61 11.60
CA HIS A 5 -6.94 30.41 11.02
C HIS A 5 -6.11 29.81 9.88
N ASN A 6 -5.41 30.66 9.11
CA ASN A 6 -4.47 30.18 8.09
C ASN A 6 -3.26 29.48 8.72
N LEU A 7 -2.73 30.01 9.83
CA LEU A 7 -1.63 29.38 10.56
C LEU A 7 -2.04 28.03 11.16
N GLU A 8 -3.19 27.95 11.80
CA GLU A 8 -3.74 26.68 12.34
C GLU A 8 -3.94 25.64 11.22
N TYR A 9 -4.51 26.06 10.09
CA TYR A 9 -4.70 25.18 8.94
C TYR A 9 -3.37 24.62 8.41
N LEU A 10 -2.35 25.49 8.25
CA LEU A 10 -1.04 25.07 7.78
C LEU A 10 -0.35 24.12 8.76
N GLU A 11 -0.52 24.33 10.06
CA GLU A 11 0.04 23.45 11.08
C GLU A 11 -0.61 22.06 11.06
N VAL A 12 -1.94 21.99 10.99
CA VAL A 12 -2.66 20.71 10.87
C VAL A 12 -2.25 19.97 9.59
N LYS A 13 -2.17 20.68 8.46
CA LYS A 13 -1.71 20.09 7.19
C LYS A 13 -0.30 19.54 7.29
N ARG A 14 0.61 20.26 7.96
CA ARG A 14 1.99 19.81 8.21
C ARG A 14 2.00 18.53 9.06
N MET A 15 1.26 18.50 10.17
CA MET A 15 1.18 17.33 11.05
C MET A 15 0.64 16.10 10.31
N LEU A 16 -0.43 16.25 9.53
CA LEU A 16 -0.99 15.16 8.71
C LEU A 16 0.02 14.64 7.68
N SER A 17 0.77 15.54 7.05
CA SER A 17 1.79 15.17 6.06
C SER A 17 2.96 14.39 6.70
N GLN A 18 3.36 14.79 7.91
CA GLN A 18 4.38 14.08 8.69
C GLN A 18 3.89 12.69 9.10
N MET A 19 2.66 12.56 9.60
CA MET A 19 2.06 11.27 9.93
C MET A 19 1.98 10.34 8.72
N ALA A 20 1.52 10.84 7.57
CA ALA A 20 1.46 10.06 6.34
C ALA A 20 2.84 9.55 5.90
N THR A 21 3.89 10.35 6.10
CA THR A 21 5.28 9.96 5.81
C THR A 21 5.75 8.87 6.78
N MET A 22 5.46 9.00 8.08
CA MET A 22 5.79 7.98 9.08
C MET A 22 5.10 6.64 8.78
N LEU A 23 3.83 6.66 8.40
CA LEU A 23 3.10 5.45 8.01
C LEU A 23 3.76 4.74 6.81
N LYS A 24 4.29 5.50 5.83
CA LYS A 24 5.07 4.91 4.73
C LYS A 24 6.36 4.26 5.19
N MET A 25 6.98 4.72 6.28
CA MET A 25 8.22 4.11 6.82
C MET A 25 7.97 2.77 7.52
N ILE A 26 6.78 2.55 8.07
CA ILE A 26 6.41 1.30 8.75
C ILE A 26 6.24 0.15 7.75
N ILE A 27 5.94 0.45 6.48
CA ILE A 27 5.75 -0.57 5.46
C ILE A 27 7.11 -1.18 5.08
N PRO A 28 7.29 -2.50 5.27
CA PRO A 28 8.53 -3.19 4.93
C PRO A 28 8.91 -3.01 3.45
N HIS A 29 10.21 -3.10 3.14
CA HIS A 29 10.71 -3.02 1.76
C HIS A 29 10.09 -4.07 0.82
N LYS A 30 9.70 -5.21 1.38
CA LYS A 30 8.96 -6.28 0.70
C LYS A 30 7.96 -6.90 1.66
N VAL A 31 6.81 -7.31 1.15
CA VAL A 31 5.81 -8.06 1.94
C VAL A 31 5.42 -9.33 1.23
N SER A 32 5.03 -10.35 1.99
CA SER A 32 4.60 -11.61 1.40
C SER A 32 3.18 -11.50 0.82
N VAL A 33 2.90 -12.28 -0.22
CA VAL A 33 1.53 -12.43 -0.74
C VAL A 33 0.57 -12.94 0.35
N SER A 34 1.03 -13.79 1.27
CA SER A 34 0.22 -14.25 2.41
C SER A 34 -0.23 -13.10 3.31
N TYR A 35 0.70 -12.17 3.62
CA TYR A 35 0.38 -10.98 4.38
C TYR A 35 -0.63 -10.08 3.67
N LEU A 36 -0.50 -9.88 2.36
CA LEU A 36 -1.47 -9.11 1.58
C LEU A 36 -2.86 -9.77 1.58
N ALA A 37 -2.91 -11.09 1.41
CA ALA A 37 -4.16 -11.85 1.45
C ALA A 37 -4.89 -11.66 2.79
N GLU A 38 -4.16 -11.79 3.91
CA GLU A 38 -4.68 -11.56 5.26
C GLU A 38 -5.13 -10.10 5.47
N SER A 39 -4.30 -9.13 5.05
CA SER A 39 -4.58 -7.70 5.24
C SER A 39 -5.73 -7.16 4.40
N THR A 40 -6.00 -7.79 3.25
CA THR A 40 -7.06 -7.36 2.30
C THR A 40 -8.29 -8.25 2.33
N ASN A 41 -8.30 -9.29 3.18
CA ASN A 41 -9.33 -10.32 3.24
C ASN A 41 -9.63 -10.94 1.85
N LYS A 42 -8.57 -11.22 1.09
CA LYS A 42 -8.63 -11.87 -0.22
C LYS A 42 -7.91 -13.20 -0.19
N SER A 43 -8.26 -14.11 -1.10
CA SER A 43 -7.49 -15.35 -1.26
C SER A 43 -6.10 -15.04 -1.84
N ARG A 44 -5.11 -15.86 -1.48
CA ARG A 44 -3.74 -15.74 -2.03
C ARG A 44 -3.74 -15.86 -3.56
N GLN A 45 -4.62 -16.69 -4.11
CA GLN A 45 -4.81 -16.89 -5.54
C GLN A 45 -5.31 -15.62 -6.23
N ALA A 46 -6.29 -14.92 -5.64
CA ALA A 46 -6.77 -13.65 -6.19
C ALA A 46 -5.67 -12.58 -6.17
N VAL A 47 -4.90 -12.49 -5.07
CA VAL A 47 -3.75 -11.58 -4.99
C VAL A 47 -2.70 -11.91 -6.06
N ARG A 48 -2.35 -13.20 -6.24
CA ARG A 48 -1.41 -13.65 -7.28
C ARG A 48 -1.90 -13.32 -8.68
N GLN A 49 -3.17 -13.58 -8.99
CA GLN A 49 -3.72 -13.30 -10.31
C GLN A 49 -3.69 -11.80 -10.60
N TYR A 50 -4.06 -10.98 -9.62
CA TYR A 50 -3.98 -9.53 -9.77
C TYR A 50 -2.54 -9.05 -9.99
N LEU A 51 -1.56 -9.64 -9.29
CA LEU A 51 -0.14 -9.34 -9.50
C LEU A 51 0.30 -9.65 -10.94
N ILE A 52 -0.01 -10.86 -11.42
CA ILE A 52 0.32 -11.31 -12.77
C ILE A 52 -0.31 -10.42 -13.84
N ASN A 53 -1.54 -9.95 -13.62
CA ASN A 53 -2.27 -9.16 -14.61
C ASN A 53 -1.84 -7.68 -14.66
N ASN A 54 -1.24 -7.14 -13.59
CA ASN A 54 -1.07 -5.69 -13.43
C ASN A 54 0.37 -5.23 -13.15
N PHE A 55 1.30 -6.14 -12.88
CA PHE A 55 2.65 -5.80 -12.44
C PHE A 55 3.72 -6.66 -13.10
N GLU A 56 4.96 -6.20 -13.03
CA GLU A 56 6.11 -6.83 -13.70
C GLU A 56 6.78 -7.87 -12.77
N PRO A 57 6.89 -9.15 -13.17
CA PRO A 57 7.68 -10.14 -12.44
C PRO A 57 9.14 -9.70 -12.29
N ASP A 58 9.80 -10.17 -11.23
CA ASP A 58 11.21 -9.90 -10.88
C ASP A 58 11.56 -8.43 -10.56
N LYS A 59 10.59 -7.53 -10.70
CA LYS A 59 10.69 -6.11 -10.34
C LYS A 59 9.68 -5.74 -9.26
N ASP A 60 8.40 -5.98 -9.55
CA ASP A 60 7.29 -5.61 -8.68
C ASP A 60 6.91 -6.76 -7.74
N PHE A 61 7.10 -7.99 -8.18
CA PHE A 61 6.94 -9.19 -7.37
C PHE A 61 7.90 -10.29 -7.80
N TRP A 62 8.38 -11.09 -6.86
CA TRP A 62 9.35 -12.15 -7.11
C TRP A 62 9.15 -13.31 -6.14
N ASN A 63 9.77 -14.45 -6.45
CA ASN A 63 9.82 -15.59 -5.55
C ASN A 63 11.17 -15.64 -4.83
N GLU A 64 11.13 -15.82 -3.52
CA GLU A 64 12.31 -15.94 -2.66
C GLU A 64 12.04 -17.04 -1.62
N GLY A 65 12.87 -18.07 -1.60
CA GLY A 65 12.73 -19.19 -0.65
C GLY A 65 11.37 -19.90 -0.72
N GLY A 66 10.79 -20.04 -1.92
CA GLY A 66 9.48 -20.67 -2.13
C GLY A 66 8.27 -19.80 -1.75
N LYS A 67 8.49 -18.54 -1.33
CA LYS A 67 7.44 -17.58 -1.03
C LYS A 67 7.43 -16.47 -2.07
N THR A 68 6.24 -16.00 -2.43
CA THR A 68 6.07 -14.85 -3.32
C THR A 68 6.06 -13.58 -2.48
N TYR A 69 6.93 -12.64 -2.82
CA TYR A 69 7.02 -11.32 -2.24
C TYR A 69 6.63 -10.26 -3.27
N VAL A 70 6.17 -9.12 -2.78
CA VAL A 70 5.95 -7.93 -3.59
C VAL A 70 6.78 -6.77 -3.08
N SER A 71 7.08 -5.82 -3.94
CA SER A 71 7.73 -4.57 -3.58
C SER A 71 6.84 -3.74 -2.65
N LYS A 72 7.49 -2.83 -1.90
CA LYS A 72 6.81 -1.85 -1.04
C LYS A 72 5.76 -1.03 -1.79
N ASP A 73 6.04 -0.60 -3.02
CA ASP A 73 5.14 0.25 -3.79
C ASP A 73 3.86 -0.50 -4.19
N VAL A 74 4.00 -1.77 -4.59
CA VAL A 74 2.86 -2.65 -4.85
C VAL A 74 2.07 -2.93 -3.58
N ALA A 75 2.76 -3.15 -2.45
CA ALA A 75 2.11 -3.34 -1.15
C ALA A 75 1.26 -2.12 -0.76
N ILE A 76 1.79 -0.91 -0.92
CA ILE A 76 1.06 0.35 -0.69
C ILE A 76 -0.17 0.42 -1.59
N CYS A 77 -0.02 0.09 -2.88
CA CYS A 77 -1.12 0.07 -3.84
C CYS A 77 -2.25 -0.87 -3.39
N PHE A 78 -1.93 -2.08 -2.95
CA PHE A 78 -2.90 -3.05 -2.43
C PHE A 78 -3.63 -2.55 -1.19
N LEU A 79 -2.88 -2.11 -0.18
CA LEU A 79 -3.43 -1.70 1.12
C LEU A 79 -4.26 -0.42 1.01
N SER A 80 -3.85 0.53 0.16
CA SER A 80 -4.60 1.76 -0.08
C SER A 80 -5.89 1.55 -0.88
N ARG A 81 -5.91 0.60 -1.82
CA ARG A 81 -7.10 0.28 -2.63
C ARG A 81 -8.11 -0.61 -1.90
N SER A 82 -7.65 -1.49 -1.01
CA SER A 82 -8.54 -2.31 -0.17
C SER A 82 -9.47 -1.48 0.70
N ASN A 83 -9.01 -0.33 1.19
CA ASN A 83 -9.82 0.60 1.98
C ASN A 83 -10.87 1.36 1.14
N ASN A 84 -10.77 1.33 -0.19
CA ASN A 84 -11.61 2.10 -1.13
C ASN A 84 -12.50 1.22 -2.04
N ASN A 85 -12.59 -0.10 -1.81
CA ASN A 85 -13.49 -1.02 -2.55
C ASN A 85 -13.28 -1.12 -4.08
N GLN A 86 -12.11 -0.75 -4.64
CA GLN A 86 -11.86 -0.69 -6.09
C GLN A 86 -10.77 -1.67 -6.58
N MET A 87 -10.89 -2.97 -6.28
CA MET A 87 -9.95 -3.97 -6.82
C MET A 87 -10.55 -4.93 -7.88
N LEU A 88 -11.83 -4.77 -8.28
CA LEU A 88 -12.53 -5.74 -9.14
C LEU A 88 -13.06 -5.17 -10.47
N ALA A 89 -12.43 -4.13 -11.02
CA ALA A 89 -12.75 -3.62 -12.36
C ALA A 89 -11.52 -3.65 -13.27
N ALA A 90 -11.02 -4.85 -13.57
CA ALA A 90 -10.20 -5.17 -14.75
C ALA A 90 -10.04 -6.69 -14.85
#